data_AF-A0A1M7M052-F1
#
_entry.id   AF-A0A1M7M052-F1
#
_cell.length_a   1.000
_cell.length_b   1.000
_cell.length_c   1.000
_cell.angle_alpha   90.00
_cell.angle_beta   90.00
_cell.angle_gamma   90.00
#
_symmetry.space_group_name_H-M   'P 1'
#
loop_
_entity.id
_entity.type
_entity.pdbx_description
1 polymer ?
#
loop_
_entity_poly.entity_id
_entity_poly.type
_entity_poly.pdbx_seq_one_letter_code
_entity_poly.pdbx_strand_id
1 'polypeptide(L)'
;MKKLRSFEAAAVSAAVIAASAAAMHTNAATTLIAGDLNRDDRVSVGDMVILKNHILGRYGLNENQRIAADINGDFVVDSLDISAIQDIILSNKTLLPKGTWIGDREGAKRYFSFGDGEGTVFYPNGSSENFTIGSEEDILAMTMKKSGKEDNAFITWRDDNDFVLKWDDGTAETFRFFSYNKINANEMLSGKWITSAGRTFEISGLSGKVTDKSGNISRFEYAPDGNNIVFHMGSTDNNTEGTIVHTDSMHFTVTWVDGTKETFTKREIVVKDGITYVNGILIANKTYALPSTYSPGDILPEAKSAFESMRVDAEKAGYKLKIVSGFRSYSYQSTLYNNYVARDGKAAADTYSARPGHSEHQTGLGMDINNASTSFNGTAEAKWIAANCWKYGFIIRYPQGKENITGYMYESWHVRYLGKQLAKEVYDSGLTLEEFLCIDSKYKS
;
A
#
# COMPACT_ATOMS: atom_id res chain seq x y z
N MET A 1 7.83 36.57 32.68
CA MET A 1 6.36 36.46 32.53
C MET A 1 6.03 35.03 32.15
N LYS A 2 5.04 34.45 32.85
CA LYS A 2 4.42 33.10 32.74
C LYS A 2 5.34 31.87 32.78
N LYS A 3 5.54 31.39 34.02
CA LYS A 3 6.00 30.04 34.40
C LYS A 3 4.90 29.01 34.07
N LEU A 4 5.28 27.88 33.47
CA LEU A 4 4.48 26.65 33.45
C LEU A 4 4.36 26.11 34.89
N ARG A 5 3.15 25.69 35.28
CA ARG A 5 2.90 24.98 36.53
C ARG A 5 3.04 23.48 36.27
N SER A 6 3.95 22.86 37.00
CA SER A 6 4.01 21.43 37.29
C SER A 6 2.77 21.01 38.09
N PHE A 7 2.16 19.89 37.72
CA PHE A 7 1.23 19.18 38.60
C PHE A 7 1.90 17.88 39.05
N GLU A 8 2.00 17.74 40.37
CA GLU A 8 2.47 16.57 41.09
C GLU A 8 1.42 15.46 40.97
N ALA A 9 1.85 14.26 40.56
CA ALA A 9 1.06 13.05 40.71
C ALA A 9 1.33 12.47 42.10
N ALA A 10 0.34 12.52 42.98
CA ALA A 10 0.37 11.85 44.27
C ALA A 10 0.14 10.34 44.07
N ALA A 11 1.03 9.54 44.64
CA ALA A 11 0.94 8.09 44.70
C ALA A 11 -0.14 7.65 45.71
N VAL A 12 -0.97 6.66 45.35
CA VAL A 12 -1.70 5.82 46.30
C VAL A 12 -1.64 4.36 45.85
N SER A 13 -1.21 3.51 46.78
CA SER A 13 -0.88 2.09 46.67
C SER A 13 -1.98 1.20 46.08
N ALA A 14 -1.61 0.34 45.12
CA ALA A 14 -2.34 -0.90 44.84
C ALA A 14 -1.75 -2.04 45.68
N ALA A 15 -2.52 -2.53 46.65
CA ALA A 15 -2.22 -3.74 47.40
C ALA A 15 -2.75 -4.98 46.65
N VAL A 16 -1.86 -5.97 46.54
CA VAL A 16 -2.03 -7.29 45.91
C VAL A 16 -3.06 -8.14 46.65
N ILE A 17 -3.95 -8.83 45.91
CA ILE A 17 -4.40 -10.19 46.27
C ILE A 17 -4.45 -11.05 44.99
N ALA A 18 -3.55 -12.03 44.93
CA ALA A 18 -3.60 -13.15 44.00
C ALA A 18 -4.12 -14.40 44.75
N ALA A 19 -5.04 -15.17 44.14
CA ALA A 19 -5.22 -16.60 44.45
C ALA A 19 -5.98 -17.37 43.35
N SER A 20 -5.20 -18.22 42.66
CA SER A 20 -5.47 -19.55 42.06
C SER A 20 -6.63 -19.81 41.07
N ALA A 21 -6.20 -20.37 39.94
CA ALA A 21 -6.97 -20.89 38.81
C ALA A 21 -7.74 -22.19 39.06
N ALA A 22 -8.90 -22.32 38.40
CA ALA A 22 -9.35 -23.56 37.74
C ALA A 22 -10.25 -23.18 36.56
N ALA A 23 -9.92 -23.69 35.38
CA ALA A 23 -10.53 -23.34 34.10
C ALA A 23 -11.96 -23.88 33.97
N MET A 24 -12.90 -23.03 33.53
CA MET A 24 -13.89 -23.33 32.48
C MET A 24 -14.77 -22.11 32.18
N HIS A 25 -14.82 -21.73 30.88
CA HIS A 25 -15.63 -20.69 30.23
C HIS A 25 -15.35 -19.22 30.63
N THR A 26 -14.65 -18.50 29.76
CA THR A 26 -14.47 -17.04 29.82
C THR A 26 -15.81 -16.33 29.52
N ASN A 27 -16.67 -16.22 30.52
CA ASN A 27 -17.47 -15.01 30.65
C ASN A 27 -16.51 -13.94 31.14
N ALA A 28 -16.18 -12.96 30.30
CA ALA A 28 -15.52 -11.75 30.78
C ALA A 28 -16.35 -11.22 31.95
N ALA A 29 -15.75 -11.04 33.12
CA ALA A 29 -16.36 -10.23 34.16
C ALA A 29 -16.57 -8.85 33.53
N THR A 30 -17.81 -8.50 33.21
CA THR A 30 -18.14 -7.21 32.62
C THR A 30 -17.68 -6.15 33.61
N THR A 31 -16.70 -5.35 33.19
CA THR A 31 -16.28 -4.15 33.91
C THR A 31 -17.53 -3.33 34.17
N LEU A 32 -17.75 -2.93 35.43
CA LEU A 32 -18.89 -2.08 35.76
C LEU A 32 -18.70 -0.71 35.09
N ILE A 33 -19.60 -0.35 34.19
CA ILE A 33 -19.57 0.94 33.48
C ILE A 33 -20.38 1.95 34.29
N ALA A 34 -19.77 3.08 34.66
CA ALA A 34 -20.48 4.16 35.34
C ALA A 34 -21.63 4.66 34.43
N GLY A 35 -22.83 4.74 34.99
CA GLY A 35 -24.06 5.11 34.29
C GLY A 35 -24.82 3.96 33.64
N ASP A 36 -24.26 2.74 33.51
CA ASP A 36 -24.96 1.57 32.97
C ASP A 36 -25.69 0.83 34.10
N LEU A 37 -27.00 1.05 34.21
CA LEU A 37 -27.84 0.54 35.29
C LEU A 37 -28.60 -0.71 34.88
N ASN A 38 -28.86 -0.92 33.59
CA ASN A 38 -29.55 -2.10 33.09
C ASN A 38 -28.58 -3.24 32.71
N ARG A 39 -27.27 -2.98 32.67
CA ARG A 39 -26.17 -3.89 32.29
C ARG A 39 -26.24 -4.39 30.85
N ASP A 40 -26.68 -3.54 29.94
CA ASP A 40 -26.56 -3.80 28.50
C ASP A 40 -25.23 -3.28 27.91
N ASP A 41 -24.34 -2.80 28.79
CA ASP A 41 -23.05 -2.18 28.51
C ASP A 41 -23.15 -0.87 27.70
N ARG A 42 -24.29 -0.18 27.83
CA ARG A 42 -24.56 1.14 27.25
C ARG A 42 -24.98 2.10 28.37
N VAL A 43 -24.71 3.39 28.15
CA VAL A 43 -25.23 4.46 29.00
C VAL A 43 -26.25 5.22 28.17
N SER A 44 -27.53 5.01 28.48
CA SER A 44 -28.66 5.44 27.67
C SER A 44 -29.73 6.17 28.49
N VAL A 45 -30.74 6.70 27.80
CA VAL A 45 -31.96 7.25 28.41
C VAL A 45 -32.67 6.18 29.24
N GLY A 46 -32.56 4.90 28.88
CA GLY A 46 -33.06 3.78 29.67
C GLY A 46 -32.48 3.75 31.08
N ASP A 47 -31.17 3.96 31.21
CA ASP A 47 -30.46 4.02 32.49
C ASP A 47 -30.84 5.27 33.26
N MET A 48 -30.92 6.42 32.58
CA MET A 48 -31.38 7.67 33.21
C MET A 48 -32.81 7.52 33.78
N VAL A 49 -33.68 6.74 33.13
CA VAL A 49 -35.02 6.42 33.65
C VAL A 49 -34.94 5.55 34.91
N ILE A 50 -34.04 4.56 34.96
CA ILE A 50 -33.80 3.74 36.16
C ILE A 50 -33.31 4.61 37.30
N LEU A 51 -32.31 5.46 37.06
CA LEU A 51 -31.74 6.38 38.04
C LEU A 51 -32.79 7.36 38.58
N LYS A 52 -33.56 7.97 37.69
CA LYS A 52 -34.64 8.89 38.06
C LYS A 52 -35.72 8.20 38.89
N ASN A 53 -36.11 6.98 38.54
CA ASN A 53 -37.09 6.22 39.33
C ASN A 53 -36.53 5.82 40.69
N HIS A 54 -35.23 5.54 40.81
CA HIS A 54 -34.58 5.31 42.09
C HIS A 54 -34.64 6.54 43.01
N ILE A 55 -34.25 7.70 42.49
CA ILE A 55 -34.27 8.97 43.23
C ILE A 55 -35.71 9.37 43.64
N LEU A 56 -36.72 9.00 42.85
CA LEU A 56 -38.13 9.17 43.19
C LEU A 56 -38.67 8.12 44.17
N GLY A 57 -37.85 7.18 44.65
CA GLY A 57 -38.24 6.12 45.58
C GLY A 57 -39.11 5.02 44.95
N ARG A 58 -39.14 4.93 43.63
CA ARG A 58 -39.99 4.00 42.87
C ARG A 58 -39.26 2.72 42.44
N TYR A 59 -37.94 2.70 42.56
CA TYR A 59 -37.09 1.57 42.14
C TYR A 59 -35.90 1.41 43.10
N GLY A 60 -35.58 0.17 43.48
CA GLY A 60 -34.42 -0.14 44.32
C GLY A 60 -33.23 -0.59 43.46
N LEU A 61 -32.04 -0.03 43.71
CA LEU A 61 -30.81 -0.46 43.06
C LEU A 61 -30.11 -1.55 43.87
N ASN A 62 -29.56 -2.56 43.19
CA ASN A 62 -28.62 -3.50 43.82
C ASN A 62 -27.23 -2.87 44.00
N GLU A 63 -26.32 -3.56 44.69
CA GLU A 63 -25.01 -2.98 45.06
C GLU A 63 -24.19 -2.52 43.84
N ASN A 64 -24.12 -3.34 42.80
CA ASN A 64 -23.40 -2.96 41.59
C ASN A 64 -24.09 -1.80 40.86
N GLN A 65 -25.43 -1.77 40.84
CA GLN A 65 -26.17 -0.64 40.25
C GLN A 65 -25.95 0.65 41.05
N ARG A 66 -25.80 0.58 42.38
CA ARG A 66 -25.47 1.76 43.20
C ARG A 66 -24.09 2.31 42.87
N ILE A 67 -23.11 1.43 42.67
CA ILE A 67 -21.77 1.84 42.26
C ILE A 67 -21.81 2.46 40.85
N ALA A 68 -22.58 1.89 39.92
CA ALA A 68 -22.74 2.46 38.58
C ALA A 68 -23.56 3.78 38.59
N ALA A 69 -24.48 3.94 39.54
CA ALA A 69 -25.34 5.12 39.67
C ALA A 69 -24.63 6.35 40.24
N ASP A 70 -23.55 6.15 41.00
CA ASP A 70 -22.67 7.22 41.52
C ASP A 70 -21.67 7.62 40.43
N ILE A 71 -22.13 8.47 39.52
CA ILE A 71 -21.40 8.81 38.29
C ILE A 71 -20.41 9.94 38.56
N ASN A 72 -20.74 10.84 39.50
CA ASN A 72 -19.87 11.93 39.89
C ASN A 72 -18.80 11.52 40.93
N GLY A 73 -18.92 10.32 41.51
CA GLY A 73 -17.96 9.71 42.43
C GLY A 73 -17.99 10.31 43.85
N ASP A 74 -19.11 10.88 44.28
CA ASP A 74 -19.27 11.48 45.60
C ASP A 74 -19.85 10.53 46.66
N PHE A 75 -20.08 9.26 46.29
CA PHE A 75 -20.66 8.19 47.11
C PHE A 75 -22.14 8.37 47.45
N VAL A 76 -22.84 9.32 46.82
CA VAL A 76 -24.26 9.60 47.00
C VAL A 76 -24.96 9.52 45.66
N VAL A 77 -26.07 8.77 45.59
CA VAL A 77 -26.88 8.70 44.36
C VAL A 77 -27.98 9.75 44.41
N ASP A 78 -27.83 10.86 43.69
CA ASP A 78 -28.76 11.98 43.69
C ASP A 78 -28.94 12.69 42.32
N SER A 79 -29.54 13.89 42.33
CA SER A 79 -29.80 14.67 41.11
C SER A 79 -28.54 15.11 40.35
N LEU A 80 -27.38 15.15 41.01
CA LEU A 80 -26.10 15.42 40.37
C LEU A 80 -25.69 14.27 39.45
N ASP A 81 -25.99 13.02 39.80
CA ASP A 81 -25.78 11.86 38.92
C ASP A 81 -26.72 11.87 37.73
N ILE A 82 -27.95 12.37 37.89
CA ILE A 82 -28.85 12.59 36.75
C ILE A 82 -28.24 13.60 35.77
N SER A 83 -27.59 14.66 36.29
CA SER A 83 -26.92 15.64 35.42
C SER A 83 -25.71 15.01 34.73
N ALA A 84 -24.91 14.22 35.46
CA ALA A 84 -23.75 13.54 34.93
C ALA A 84 -24.11 12.49 33.86
N ILE A 85 -25.16 11.68 34.06
CA ILE A 85 -25.61 10.71 33.03
C ILE A 85 -26.14 11.43 31.79
N GLN A 86 -26.83 12.55 31.97
CA GLN A 86 -27.33 13.36 30.85
C GLN A 86 -26.17 13.92 30.01
N ASP A 87 -25.11 14.41 30.66
CA ASP A 87 -23.91 14.88 29.97
C ASP A 87 -23.19 13.76 29.22
N ILE A 88 -23.10 12.55 29.81
CA ILE A 88 -22.55 11.37 29.14
C ILE A 88 -23.36 11.02 27.89
N ILE A 89 -24.70 10.95 27.98
CA ILE A 89 -25.58 10.64 26.85
C ILE A 89 -25.43 11.68 25.73
N LEU A 90 -25.43 12.97 26.07
CA LEU A 90 -25.27 14.06 25.09
C LEU A 90 -23.90 14.03 24.40
N SER A 91 -22.84 13.75 25.17
CA SER A 91 -21.48 13.61 24.65
C SER A 91 -21.38 12.43 23.68
N ASN A 92 -21.83 11.25 24.11
CA ASN A 92 -21.80 10.02 23.31
C ASN A 92 -22.57 10.15 21.99
N LYS A 93 -23.68 10.89 21.99
CA LYS A 93 -24.48 11.12 20.78
C LYS A 93 -23.80 12.01 19.72
N THR A 94 -22.84 12.83 20.12
CA THR A 94 -22.26 13.87 19.24
C THR A 94 -20.78 13.67 18.94
N LEU A 95 -20.08 12.86 19.74
CA LEU A 95 -18.66 12.57 19.56
C LEU A 95 -18.44 11.47 18.52
N LEU A 96 -18.37 11.88 17.26
CA LEU A 96 -17.94 10.99 16.17
C LEU A 96 -16.44 10.68 16.29
N PRO A 97 -16.02 9.40 16.24
CA PRO A 97 -14.61 9.09 16.03
C PRO A 97 -14.13 9.73 14.73
N LYS A 98 -12.89 10.20 14.71
CA LYS A 98 -12.27 10.85 13.55
C LYS A 98 -10.91 10.24 13.25
N GLY A 99 -10.55 10.24 11.98
CA GLY A 99 -9.26 9.72 11.53
C GLY A 99 -9.23 8.21 11.44
N THR A 100 -8.04 7.64 11.56
CA THR A 100 -7.79 6.20 11.46
C THR A 100 -7.77 5.54 12.84
N TRP A 101 -8.44 4.41 12.95
CA TRP A 101 -8.55 3.58 14.14
C TRP A 101 -8.30 2.11 13.79
N ILE A 102 -7.72 1.35 14.72
CA ILE A 102 -7.53 -0.09 14.58
C ILE A 102 -8.59 -0.80 15.42
N GLY A 103 -9.48 -1.53 14.76
CA GLY A 103 -10.44 -2.44 15.38
C GLY A 103 -9.83 -3.83 15.54
N ASP A 104 -10.02 -4.45 16.71
CA ASP A 104 -9.61 -5.82 17.01
C ASP A 104 -10.82 -6.63 17.47
N ARG A 105 -11.22 -7.60 16.64
CA ARG A 105 -12.31 -8.54 16.92
C ARG A 105 -11.70 -9.95 16.99
N GLU A 106 -11.60 -10.49 18.20
CA GLU A 106 -11.06 -11.84 18.45
C GLU A 106 -9.65 -12.09 17.87
N GLY A 107 -8.79 -11.06 17.85
CA GLY A 107 -7.45 -11.12 17.28
C GLY A 107 -7.38 -10.85 15.78
N ALA A 108 -8.53 -10.67 15.11
CA ALA A 108 -8.60 -10.22 13.73
C ALA A 108 -8.62 -8.68 13.69
N LYS A 109 -7.48 -8.09 13.29
CA LYS A 109 -7.37 -6.65 13.12
C LYS A 109 -8.03 -6.15 11.84
N ARG A 110 -8.74 -5.03 11.93
CA ARG A 110 -9.30 -4.26 10.82
C ARG A 110 -8.99 -2.79 11.02
N TYR A 111 -9.01 -2.03 9.95
CA TYR A 111 -8.59 -0.63 9.97
C TYR A 111 -9.72 0.25 9.50
N PHE A 112 -10.10 1.23 10.30
CA PHE A 112 -11.26 2.07 10.06
C PHE A 112 -10.81 3.50 9.85
N SER A 113 -11.18 4.08 8.72
CA SER A 113 -11.00 5.50 8.45
C SER A 113 -12.34 6.20 8.63
N PHE A 114 -12.50 6.91 9.74
CA PHE A 114 -13.71 7.65 10.09
C PHE A 114 -13.67 9.08 9.52
N GLY A 115 -14.77 9.47 8.87
CA GLY A 115 -15.08 10.83 8.43
C GLY A 115 -16.26 11.43 9.19
N ASP A 116 -16.92 12.42 8.57
CA ASP A 116 -18.07 13.09 9.16
C ASP A 116 -19.36 12.33 8.78
N GLY A 117 -19.75 11.36 9.60
CA GLY A 117 -20.99 10.59 9.39
C GLY A 117 -20.86 9.37 8.46
N GLU A 118 -19.68 9.18 7.87
CA GLU A 118 -19.35 8.03 7.01
C GLU A 118 -17.91 7.59 7.23
N GLY A 119 -17.58 6.39 6.77
CA GLY A 119 -16.21 5.90 6.78
C GLY A 119 -16.01 4.65 5.95
N THR A 120 -14.78 4.17 5.94
CA THR A 120 -14.37 2.97 5.22
C THR A 120 -13.58 2.06 6.13
N VAL A 121 -13.96 0.78 6.19
CA VAL A 121 -13.17 -0.28 6.80
C VAL A 121 -12.29 -0.94 5.74
N PHE A 122 -11.03 -1.17 6.08
CA PHE A 122 -10.04 -1.87 5.28
C PHE A 122 -9.67 -3.17 5.99
N TYR A 123 -9.76 -4.26 5.25
CA TYR A 123 -9.48 -5.60 5.74
C TYR A 123 -8.03 -6.00 5.44
N PRO A 124 -7.40 -6.90 6.24
CA PRO A 124 -6.03 -7.36 5.98
C PRO A 124 -5.81 -8.01 4.60
N ASN A 125 -6.87 -8.54 3.99
CA ASN A 125 -6.84 -9.09 2.63
C ASN A 125 -6.87 -8.01 1.53
N GLY A 126 -6.88 -6.73 1.89
CA GLY A 126 -6.92 -5.59 0.98
C GLY A 126 -8.32 -5.19 0.49
N SER A 127 -9.38 -5.95 0.82
CA SER A 127 -10.74 -5.50 0.53
C SER A 127 -11.14 -4.35 1.43
N SER A 128 -12.10 -3.54 0.99
CA SER A 128 -12.67 -2.46 1.78
C SER A 128 -14.18 -2.42 1.66
N GLU A 129 -14.86 -1.95 2.70
CA GLU A 129 -16.30 -1.76 2.74
C GLU A 129 -16.61 -0.39 3.36
N ASN A 130 -17.62 0.31 2.86
CA ASN A 130 -18.06 1.58 3.44
C ASN A 130 -19.09 1.34 4.55
N PHE A 131 -19.11 2.25 5.52
CA PHE A 131 -20.08 2.29 6.59
C PHE A 131 -20.59 3.71 6.80
N THR A 132 -21.76 3.83 7.41
CA THR A 132 -22.30 5.10 7.89
C THR A 132 -22.26 5.12 9.41
N ILE A 133 -22.08 6.29 9.99
CA ILE A 133 -22.12 6.51 11.42
C ILE A 133 -23.07 7.66 11.72
N GLY A 134 -24.01 7.45 12.62
CA GLY A 134 -25.05 8.42 12.91
C GLY A 134 -25.64 8.20 14.28
N SER A 135 -26.38 9.19 14.76
CA SER A 135 -27.14 9.04 16.00
C SER A 135 -28.44 8.30 15.71
N GLU A 136 -28.63 7.15 16.35
CA GLU A 136 -29.93 6.50 16.47
C GLU A 136 -30.44 6.73 17.89
N GLU A 137 -31.59 7.41 18.01
CA GLU A 137 -32.14 7.86 19.29
C GLU A 137 -31.13 8.68 20.13
N ASP A 138 -30.51 8.07 21.12
CA ASP A 138 -29.57 8.63 22.08
C ASP A 138 -28.16 8.02 21.99
N ILE A 139 -27.91 7.11 21.04
CA ILE A 139 -26.64 6.39 20.91
C ILE A 139 -26.05 6.60 19.52
N LEU A 140 -24.72 6.60 19.44
CA LEU A 140 -24.02 6.60 18.17
C LEU A 140 -23.95 5.18 17.60
N ALA A 141 -24.60 4.98 16.46
CA ALA A 141 -24.67 3.71 15.75
C ALA A 141 -23.82 3.78 14.47
N MET A 142 -23.05 2.71 14.24
CA MET A 142 -22.38 2.45 12.98
C MET A 142 -23.16 1.37 12.24
N THR A 143 -23.52 1.64 10.98
CA THR A 143 -24.24 0.69 10.13
C THR A 143 -23.34 0.25 8.99
N MET A 144 -23.16 -1.06 8.88
CA MET A 144 -22.50 -1.69 7.73
C MET A 144 -23.53 -2.41 6.86
N LYS A 145 -23.47 -2.19 5.54
CA LYS A 145 -24.31 -2.91 4.58
C LYS A 145 -23.50 -3.98 3.87
N LYS A 146 -23.77 -5.26 4.17
CA LYS A 146 -23.13 -6.39 3.49
C LYS A 146 -24.18 -7.31 2.87
N SER A 147 -24.13 -7.47 1.55
CA SER A 147 -25.02 -8.38 0.82
C SER A 147 -26.51 -8.19 1.12
N GLY A 148 -26.95 -6.94 1.37
CA GLY A 148 -28.34 -6.61 1.70
C GLY A 148 -28.74 -6.80 3.17
N LYS A 149 -27.81 -7.23 4.04
CA LYS A 149 -27.99 -7.26 5.50
C LYS A 149 -27.35 -6.01 6.10
N GLU A 150 -28.11 -5.31 6.95
CA GLU A 150 -27.60 -4.24 7.81
C GLU A 150 -27.09 -4.89 9.11
N ASP A 151 -25.88 -4.52 9.49
CA ASP A 151 -25.25 -4.91 10.75
C ASP A 151 -24.94 -3.61 11.49
N ASN A 152 -25.60 -3.41 12.64
CA ASN A 152 -25.40 -2.22 13.45
C ASN A 152 -24.48 -2.52 14.61
N ALA A 153 -23.70 -1.52 14.98
CA ALA A 153 -22.91 -1.53 16.19
C ALA A 153 -23.03 -0.20 16.92
N PHE A 154 -22.98 -0.25 18.24
CA PHE A 154 -23.04 0.93 19.09
C PHE A 154 -21.68 1.20 19.70
N ILE A 155 -21.32 2.48 19.80
CA ILE A 155 -20.04 2.93 20.35
C ILE A 155 -20.15 3.16 21.85
N THR A 156 -19.25 2.54 22.60
CA THR A 156 -19.02 2.81 24.02
C THR A 156 -17.59 3.33 24.19
N TRP A 157 -17.45 4.64 24.40
CA TRP A 157 -16.16 5.29 24.66
C TRP A 157 -15.59 4.85 26.02
N ARG A 158 -14.28 4.58 26.07
CA ARG A 158 -13.55 4.32 27.31
C ARG A 158 -12.64 5.49 27.69
N ASP A 159 -11.99 6.08 26.69
CA ASP A 159 -11.22 7.32 26.78
C ASP A 159 -11.09 7.98 25.38
N ASP A 160 -10.32 9.07 25.28
CA ASP A 160 -10.11 9.81 24.02
C ASP A 160 -9.45 8.99 22.89
N ASN A 161 -8.80 7.87 23.22
CA ASN A 161 -8.04 7.02 22.31
C ASN A 161 -8.52 5.55 22.29
N ASP A 162 -9.56 5.18 23.03
CA ASP A 162 -10.12 3.82 23.08
C ASP A 162 -11.65 3.83 23.15
N PHE A 163 -12.28 3.00 22.30
CA PHE A 163 -13.71 2.70 22.41
C PHE A 163 -14.01 1.25 22.03
N VAL A 164 -15.23 0.80 22.30
CA VAL A 164 -15.72 -0.53 21.92
C VAL A 164 -16.90 -0.37 20.98
N LEU A 165 -16.93 -1.17 19.91
CA LEU A 165 -18.15 -1.44 19.15
C LEU A 165 -18.81 -2.71 19.65
N LYS A 166 -20.07 -2.62 20.05
CA LYS A 166 -20.92 -3.78 20.31
C LYS A 166 -21.88 -3.98 19.15
N TRP A 167 -21.73 -5.09 18.46
CA TRP A 167 -22.53 -5.47 17.30
C TRP A 167 -23.87 -6.06 17.74
N ASP A 168 -24.88 -5.96 16.89
CA ASP A 168 -26.22 -6.54 17.12
C ASP A 168 -26.19 -8.07 17.31
N ASP A 169 -25.15 -8.74 16.81
CA ASP A 169 -24.91 -10.17 17.03
C ASP A 169 -24.37 -10.52 18.43
N GLY A 170 -24.17 -9.51 19.29
CA GLY A 170 -23.68 -9.63 20.67
C GLY A 170 -22.15 -9.64 20.78
N THR A 171 -21.42 -9.60 19.66
CA THR A 171 -19.96 -9.53 19.70
C THR A 171 -19.45 -8.12 19.98
N ALA A 172 -18.22 -8.04 20.48
CA ALA A 172 -17.54 -6.77 20.75
C ALA A 172 -16.22 -6.69 19.96
N GLU A 173 -15.88 -5.48 19.54
CA GLU A 173 -14.62 -5.15 18.88
C GLU A 173 -14.01 -3.92 19.55
N THR A 174 -12.74 -4.03 19.95
CA THR A 174 -12.04 -2.93 20.63
C THR A 174 -11.33 -2.06 19.60
N PHE A 175 -11.44 -0.75 19.75
CA PHE A 175 -10.87 0.24 18.84
C PHE A 175 -9.83 1.07 19.55
N ARG A 176 -8.65 1.21 18.95
CA ARG A 176 -7.60 2.11 19.42
C ARG A 176 -7.31 3.17 18.37
N PHE A 177 -7.17 4.41 18.83
CA PHE A 177 -6.81 5.53 17.98
C PHE A 177 -5.45 5.28 17.33
N PHE A 178 -5.34 5.60 16.05
CA PHE A 178 -4.12 5.39 15.29
C PHE A 178 -3.55 6.70 14.75
N SER A 179 -4.32 7.46 13.99
CA SER A 179 -3.89 8.77 13.44
C SER A 179 -5.10 9.66 13.14
N TYR A 180 -4.91 10.97 13.13
CA TYR A 180 -5.91 11.92 12.65
C TYR A 180 -6.07 11.91 11.12
N ASN A 181 -5.11 11.36 10.38
CA ASN A 181 -5.17 11.26 8.93
C ASN A 181 -6.10 10.12 8.50
N LYS A 182 -6.88 10.36 7.45
CA LYS A 182 -7.72 9.33 6.82
C LYS A 182 -6.87 8.40 5.97
N ILE A 183 -7.25 7.14 5.88
CA ILE A 183 -6.61 6.20 4.92
C ILE A 183 -6.98 6.65 3.51
N ASN A 184 -5.96 6.99 2.72
CA ASN A 184 -6.10 7.19 1.29
C ASN A 184 -5.76 5.88 0.57
N ALA A 185 -6.74 5.29 -0.12
CA ALA A 185 -6.53 4.04 -0.86
C ALA A 185 -5.39 4.15 -1.89
N ASN A 186 -5.13 5.35 -2.42
CA ASN A 186 -4.04 5.59 -3.35
C ASN A 186 -2.64 5.57 -2.70
N GLU A 187 -2.57 5.72 -1.37
CA GLU A 187 -1.33 5.64 -0.57
C GLU A 187 -1.10 4.22 -0.03
N MET A 188 -2.00 3.27 -0.31
CA MET A 188 -1.81 1.88 0.08
C MET A 188 -0.72 1.23 -0.76
N LEU A 189 0.25 0.62 -0.08
CA LEU A 189 1.41 -0.02 -0.68
C LEU A 189 1.16 -1.48 -1.09
N SER A 190 -0.07 -1.85 -1.43
CA SER A 190 -0.41 -3.23 -1.77
C SER A 190 0.43 -3.75 -2.95
N GLY A 191 0.85 -5.01 -2.87
CA GLY A 191 1.65 -5.69 -3.89
C GLY A 191 3.03 -6.11 -3.41
N LYS A 192 3.87 -6.47 -4.37
CA LYS A 192 5.24 -6.93 -4.12
C LYS A 192 6.23 -5.81 -4.41
N TRP A 193 7.10 -5.53 -3.46
CA TRP A 193 8.12 -4.49 -3.55
C TRP A 193 9.50 -5.06 -3.24
N ILE A 194 10.50 -4.57 -3.97
CA ILE A 194 11.90 -4.91 -3.76
C ILE A 194 12.63 -3.66 -3.34
N THR A 195 13.45 -3.77 -2.30
CA THR A 195 14.15 -2.61 -1.78
C THR A 195 15.59 -2.53 -2.27
N SER A 196 16.16 -1.32 -2.26
CA SER A 196 17.59 -1.10 -2.53
C SER A 196 18.52 -1.82 -1.55
N ALA A 197 18.02 -2.24 -0.37
CA ALA A 197 18.76 -3.09 0.57
C ALA A 197 18.64 -4.60 0.27
N GLY A 198 17.96 -4.98 -0.81
CA GLY A 198 17.76 -6.38 -1.23
C GLY A 198 16.67 -7.11 -0.45
N ARG A 199 15.73 -6.39 0.17
CA ARG A 199 14.59 -6.98 0.87
C ARG A 199 13.40 -7.11 -0.07
N THR A 200 12.54 -8.09 0.19
CA THR A 200 11.28 -8.27 -0.53
C THR A 200 10.12 -8.07 0.43
N PHE A 201 9.25 -7.12 0.13
CA PHE A 201 8.01 -6.88 0.85
C PHE A 201 6.84 -7.43 0.02
N GLU A 202 6.01 -8.24 0.65
CA GLU A 202 4.74 -8.70 0.09
C GLU A 202 3.63 -8.14 0.98
N ILE A 203 2.94 -7.12 0.46
CA ILE A 203 2.00 -6.28 1.20
C ILE A 203 0.58 -6.55 0.73
N SER A 204 -0.32 -6.77 1.68
CA SER A 204 -1.75 -6.94 1.47
C SER A 204 -2.49 -6.07 2.48
N GLY A 205 -3.26 -5.10 1.99
CA GLY A 205 -3.92 -4.14 2.86
C GLY A 205 -2.90 -3.32 3.64
N LEU A 206 -3.00 -3.37 4.97
CA LEU A 206 -2.13 -2.68 5.94
C LEU A 206 -1.15 -3.64 6.66
N SER A 207 -0.91 -4.81 6.09
CA SER A 207 0.00 -5.79 6.66
C SER A 207 0.81 -6.50 5.59
N GLY A 208 1.83 -7.22 6.00
CA GLY A 208 2.62 -7.99 5.05
C GLY A 208 3.66 -8.86 5.71
N LYS A 209 4.53 -9.38 4.84
CA LYS A 209 5.76 -10.03 5.24
C LYS A 209 6.92 -9.38 4.51
N VAL A 210 8.03 -9.24 5.22
CA VAL A 210 9.32 -8.86 4.66
C VAL A 210 10.23 -10.08 4.69
N THR A 211 10.88 -10.35 3.57
CA THR A 211 11.97 -11.32 3.46
C THR A 211 13.27 -10.55 3.32
N ASP A 212 14.19 -10.74 4.26
CA ASP A 212 15.51 -10.10 4.19
C ASP A 212 16.41 -10.75 3.13
N LYS A 213 17.60 -10.16 2.90
CA LYS A 213 18.59 -10.67 1.93
C LYS A 213 19.11 -12.08 2.25
N SER A 214 18.98 -12.53 3.50
CA SER A 214 19.39 -13.85 3.97
C SER A 214 18.26 -14.88 3.86
N GLY A 215 17.05 -14.45 3.47
CA GLY A 215 15.86 -15.29 3.36
C GLY A 215 15.02 -15.37 4.64
N ASN A 216 15.36 -14.63 5.70
CA ASN A 216 14.55 -14.62 6.92
C ASN A 216 13.26 -13.84 6.69
N ILE A 217 12.14 -14.38 7.18
CA ILE A 217 10.81 -13.80 7.00
C ILE A 217 10.35 -13.19 8.33
N SER A 218 9.88 -11.95 8.29
CA SER A 218 9.23 -11.27 9.41
C SER A 218 7.87 -10.72 8.97
N ARG A 219 6.88 -10.75 9.87
CA ARG A 219 5.57 -10.13 9.63
C ARG A 219 5.61 -8.69 10.10
N PHE A 220 4.86 -7.84 9.42
CA PHE A 220 4.70 -6.45 9.81
C PHE A 220 3.29 -5.95 9.55
N GLU A 221 2.94 -4.91 10.28
CA GLU A 221 1.81 -4.03 10.00
C GLU A 221 2.35 -2.67 9.59
N TYR A 222 1.61 -1.93 8.76
CA TYR A 222 1.93 -0.54 8.48
C TYR A 222 0.68 0.30 8.44
N ALA A 223 0.86 1.60 8.57
CA ALA A 223 -0.24 2.51 8.37
C ALA A 223 0.18 3.77 7.61
N PRO A 224 -0.67 4.25 6.68
CA PRO A 224 -0.51 5.55 6.06
C PRO A 224 -0.78 6.66 7.10
N ASP A 225 0.10 7.65 7.11
CA ASP A 225 -0.05 8.86 7.92
C ASP A 225 0.31 10.09 7.08
N GLY A 226 -0.53 10.40 6.09
CA GLY A 226 -0.22 11.39 5.07
C GLY A 226 1.03 10.99 4.28
N ASN A 227 2.09 11.80 4.32
CA ASN A 227 3.37 11.46 3.67
C ASN A 227 4.26 10.53 4.53
N ASN A 228 3.81 10.12 5.71
CA ASN A 228 4.55 9.22 6.57
C ASN A 228 3.99 7.80 6.49
N ILE A 229 4.85 6.84 6.80
CA ILE A 229 4.48 5.46 7.06
C ILE A 229 5.09 5.01 8.38
N VAL A 230 4.29 4.35 9.18
CA VAL A 230 4.79 3.66 10.37
C VAL A 230 4.80 2.18 10.05
N PHE A 231 5.96 1.53 10.10
CA PHE A 231 6.07 0.07 10.03
C PHE A 231 6.21 -0.49 11.44
N HIS A 232 5.30 -1.39 11.82
CA HIS A 232 5.34 -2.15 13.05
C HIS A 232 5.90 -3.54 12.74
N MET A 233 7.15 -3.79 13.11
CA MET A 233 7.85 -5.05 12.85
C MET A 233 7.80 -5.97 14.07
N GLY A 234 7.16 -7.13 13.95
CA GLY A 234 7.05 -8.12 15.03
C GLY A 234 5.91 -7.88 16.03
N SER A 235 5.95 -8.56 17.18
CA SER A 235 4.89 -8.55 18.21
C SER A 235 5.18 -7.64 19.41
N THR A 236 6.27 -6.88 19.36
CA THR A 236 6.69 -5.92 20.39
C THR A 236 6.63 -4.52 19.79
N ASP A 237 6.38 -3.50 20.60
CA ASP A 237 6.22 -2.06 20.23
C ASP A 237 7.49 -1.40 19.63
N ASN A 238 8.34 -2.17 18.92
CA ASN A 238 9.51 -1.71 18.19
C ASN A 238 9.08 -1.12 16.84
N ASN A 239 8.41 0.04 16.91
CA ASN A 239 7.96 0.78 15.75
C ASN A 239 9.18 1.34 14.99
N THR A 240 9.20 1.14 13.67
CA THR A 240 10.15 1.83 12.80
C THR A 240 9.36 2.79 11.93
N GLU A 241 9.56 4.07 12.17
CA GLU A 241 8.90 5.15 11.43
C GLU A 241 9.75 5.58 10.23
N GLY A 242 9.08 5.97 9.15
CA GLY A 242 9.75 6.56 8.00
C GLY A 242 8.83 7.50 7.23
N THR A 243 9.43 8.47 6.54
CA THR A 243 8.70 9.35 5.63
C THR A 243 8.77 8.80 4.22
N ILE A 244 7.63 8.66 3.55
CA ILE A 244 7.52 8.22 2.16
C ILE A 244 7.57 9.43 1.24
N VAL A 245 8.35 9.29 0.16
CA VAL A 245 8.27 10.17 -1.01
C VAL A 245 8.11 9.31 -2.25
N HIS A 246 6.95 9.40 -2.91
CA HIS A 246 6.75 8.81 -4.23
C HIS A 246 7.61 9.54 -5.25
N THR A 247 8.42 8.80 -6.01
CA THR A 247 9.29 9.37 -7.04
C THR A 247 8.68 9.22 -8.43
N ASP A 248 7.96 8.12 -8.67
CA ASP A 248 7.24 7.84 -9.90
C ASP A 248 6.16 6.76 -9.66
N SER A 249 5.58 6.20 -10.73
CA SER A 249 4.50 5.19 -10.63
C SER A 249 4.96 3.83 -10.07
N MET A 250 6.26 3.54 -10.09
CA MET A 250 6.86 2.27 -9.68
C MET A 250 7.74 2.37 -8.44
N HIS A 251 8.06 3.59 -8.01
CA HIS A 251 9.02 3.83 -6.95
C HIS A 251 8.51 4.78 -5.86
N PHE A 252 8.85 4.44 -4.63
CA PHE A 252 8.88 5.39 -3.53
C PHE A 252 10.14 5.20 -2.69
N THR A 253 10.55 6.24 -1.99
CA THR A 253 11.67 6.18 -1.05
C THR A 253 11.15 6.37 0.36
N VAL A 254 11.60 5.53 1.28
CA VAL A 254 11.43 5.73 2.71
C VAL A 254 12.70 6.36 3.26
N THR A 255 12.57 7.48 3.96
CA THR A 255 13.62 8.02 4.82
C THR A 255 13.30 7.61 6.25
N TRP A 256 14.14 6.76 6.83
CA TRP A 256 13.98 6.25 8.19
C TRP A 256 14.41 7.29 9.22
N VAL A 257 13.99 7.13 10.48
CA VAL A 257 14.33 8.04 11.59
C VAL A 257 15.85 8.19 11.80
N ASP A 258 16.63 7.15 11.52
CA ASP A 258 18.10 7.20 11.58
C ASP A 258 18.75 7.97 10.41
N GLY A 259 17.94 8.51 9.49
CA GLY A 259 18.36 9.26 8.31
C GLY A 259 18.73 8.39 7.12
N THR A 260 18.73 7.06 7.26
CA THR A 260 18.98 6.15 6.13
C THR A 260 17.82 6.20 5.14
N LYS A 261 18.13 5.97 3.87
CA LYS A 261 17.14 5.98 2.78
C LYS A 261 17.10 4.64 2.10
N GLU A 262 15.89 4.19 1.79
CA GLU A 262 15.67 2.97 1.06
C GLU A 262 14.61 3.19 -0.02
N THR A 263 14.94 2.80 -1.24
CA THR A 263 14.02 2.88 -2.38
C THR A 263 13.29 1.55 -2.51
N PHE A 264 11.98 1.63 -2.67
CA PHE A 264 11.08 0.50 -2.91
C PHE A 264 10.66 0.54 -4.39
N THR A 265 10.96 -0.53 -5.11
CA THR A 265 10.56 -0.74 -6.51
C THR A 265 9.44 -1.76 -6.57
N LYS A 266 8.29 -1.40 -7.14
CA LYS A 266 7.19 -2.33 -7.37
C LYS A 266 7.65 -3.42 -8.33
N ARG A 267 7.39 -4.69 -8.01
CA ARG A 267 7.79 -5.82 -8.85
C ARG A 267 6.81 -6.99 -8.76
N GLU A 268 5.78 -6.90 -9.59
CA GLU A 268 4.85 -7.99 -9.86
C GLU A 268 5.22 -8.68 -11.17
N ILE A 269 5.56 -9.97 -11.10
CA ILE A 269 5.92 -10.76 -12.29
C ILE A 269 4.78 -11.74 -12.58
N VAL A 270 4.21 -11.62 -13.77
CA VAL A 270 3.13 -12.50 -14.25
C VAL A 270 3.56 -13.14 -15.57
N VAL A 271 3.39 -14.45 -15.68
CA VAL A 271 3.63 -15.18 -16.94
C VAL A 271 2.28 -15.58 -17.53
N LYS A 272 2.00 -15.14 -18.75
CA LYS A 272 0.79 -15.50 -19.51
C LYS A 272 1.21 -16.09 -20.85
N ASP A 273 0.76 -17.31 -21.14
CA ASP A 273 1.11 -18.04 -22.37
C ASP A 273 2.62 -18.10 -22.66
N GLY A 274 3.43 -18.20 -21.60
CA GLY A 274 4.89 -18.21 -21.67
C GLY A 274 5.56 -16.84 -21.87
N ILE A 275 4.79 -15.76 -21.94
CA ILE A 275 5.28 -14.38 -22.04
C ILE A 275 5.36 -13.79 -20.63
N THR A 276 6.50 -13.18 -20.30
CA THR A 276 6.69 -12.52 -19.00
C THR A 276 6.26 -11.06 -19.06
N TYR A 277 5.45 -10.67 -18.09
CA TYR A 277 5.06 -9.29 -17.82
C TYR A 277 5.57 -8.89 -16.44
N VAL A 278 6.19 -7.71 -16.34
CA VAL A 278 6.62 -7.12 -15.07
C VAL A 278 5.85 -5.83 -14.87
N ASN A 279 5.03 -5.76 -13.83
CA ASN A 279 4.05 -4.68 -13.61
C ASN A 279 3.16 -4.43 -14.84
N GLY A 280 2.81 -5.49 -15.57
CA GLY A 280 2.04 -5.41 -16.83
C GLY A 280 2.85 -5.07 -18.08
N ILE A 281 4.17 -4.84 -17.98
CA ILE A 281 5.05 -4.52 -19.10
C ILE A 281 5.64 -5.81 -19.67
N LEU A 282 5.43 -6.06 -20.97
CA LEU A 282 6.02 -7.23 -21.66
C LEU A 282 7.55 -7.11 -21.69
N ILE A 283 8.26 -8.10 -21.14
CA ILE A 283 9.73 -8.13 -21.09
C ILE A 283 10.29 -9.20 -22.02
N ALA A 284 11.25 -8.79 -22.85
CA ALA A 284 12.14 -9.66 -23.59
C ALA A 284 13.58 -9.17 -23.35
N ASN A 285 14.36 -9.95 -22.62
CA ASN A 285 15.78 -9.68 -22.37
C ASN A 285 16.53 -11.01 -22.18
N LYS A 286 17.78 -11.02 -21.70
CA LYS A 286 18.55 -12.28 -21.58
C LYS A 286 18.00 -13.26 -20.54
N THR A 287 17.25 -12.78 -19.55
CA THR A 287 16.61 -13.61 -18.52
C THR A 287 15.24 -14.10 -18.97
N TYR A 288 14.43 -13.19 -19.54
CA TYR A 288 13.04 -13.43 -19.91
C TYR A 288 12.93 -13.60 -21.42
N ALA A 289 12.77 -14.84 -21.87
CA ALA A 289 12.57 -15.18 -23.28
C ALA A 289 11.09 -15.14 -23.66
N LEU A 290 10.82 -14.77 -24.91
CA LEU A 290 9.54 -14.97 -25.56
C LEU A 290 9.41 -16.39 -26.12
N PRO A 291 8.19 -16.97 -26.11
CA PRO A 291 7.92 -18.23 -26.79
C PRO A 291 8.24 -18.14 -28.28
N SER A 292 8.66 -19.24 -28.89
CA SER A 292 8.87 -19.31 -30.34
C SER A 292 7.60 -19.13 -31.16
N THR A 293 6.44 -19.36 -30.55
CA THR A 293 5.11 -19.19 -31.14
C THR A 293 4.60 -17.75 -31.07
N TYR A 294 5.20 -16.89 -30.23
CA TYR A 294 4.78 -15.50 -30.13
C TYR A 294 5.27 -14.70 -31.33
N SER A 295 4.33 -14.19 -32.11
CA SER A 295 4.60 -13.45 -33.35
C SER A 295 3.49 -12.45 -33.64
N PRO A 296 3.63 -11.17 -33.26
CA PRO A 296 2.69 -10.11 -33.65
C PRO A 296 2.67 -9.83 -35.16
N GLY A 297 3.68 -10.30 -35.91
CA GLY A 297 3.72 -10.24 -37.38
C GLY A 297 4.26 -8.93 -37.95
N ASP A 298 4.09 -7.80 -37.26
CA ASP A 298 4.63 -6.48 -37.61
C ASP A 298 4.94 -5.69 -36.32
N ILE A 299 5.48 -4.48 -36.47
CA ILE A 299 5.53 -3.48 -35.41
C ILE A 299 4.10 -3.24 -34.89
N LEU A 300 3.93 -3.24 -33.58
CA LEU A 300 2.61 -3.03 -32.99
C LEU A 300 2.07 -1.62 -33.34
N PRO A 301 0.76 -1.48 -33.61
CA PRO A 301 0.18 -0.23 -34.12
C PRO A 301 0.49 1.00 -33.27
N GLU A 302 0.50 0.85 -31.95
CA GLU A 302 0.81 1.91 -31.00
C GLU A 302 2.26 2.40 -31.12
N ALA A 303 3.23 1.49 -31.27
CA ALA A 303 4.63 1.84 -31.46
C ALA A 303 4.84 2.47 -32.85
N LYS A 304 4.17 1.96 -33.88
CA LYS A 304 4.23 2.52 -35.24
C LYS A 304 3.69 3.96 -35.28
N SER A 305 2.53 4.20 -34.67
CA SER A 305 1.91 5.53 -34.58
C SER A 305 2.79 6.52 -33.79
N ALA A 306 3.38 6.06 -32.69
CA ALA A 306 4.33 6.84 -31.90
C ALA A 306 5.58 7.21 -32.70
N PHE A 307 6.14 6.28 -33.48
CA PHE A 307 7.30 6.54 -34.34
C PHE A 307 6.97 7.57 -35.41
N GLU A 308 5.80 7.49 -36.07
CA GLU A 308 5.42 8.48 -37.09
C GLU A 308 5.30 9.89 -36.49
N SER A 309 4.76 10.01 -35.27
CA SER A 309 4.73 11.29 -34.55
C SER A 309 6.14 11.82 -34.27
N MET A 310 7.05 10.95 -33.80
CA MET A 310 8.45 11.28 -33.58
C MET A 310 9.15 11.73 -34.86
N ARG A 311 8.91 11.02 -35.97
CA ARG A 311 9.50 11.30 -37.28
C ARG A 311 9.08 12.67 -37.82
N VAL A 312 7.80 13.02 -37.71
CA VAL A 312 7.27 14.32 -38.16
C VAL A 312 7.92 15.48 -37.40
N ASP A 313 8.08 15.37 -36.09
CA ASP A 313 8.71 16.43 -35.31
C ASP A 313 10.23 16.47 -35.47
N ALA A 314 10.87 15.33 -35.69
CA ALA A 314 12.27 15.26 -36.09
C ALA A 314 12.51 16.02 -37.41
N GLU A 315 11.62 15.82 -38.39
CA GLU A 315 11.68 16.47 -39.70
C GLU A 315 11.55 18.00 -39.59
N LYS A 316 10.61 18.48 -38.75
CA LYS A 316 10.51 19.92 -38.43
C LYS A 316 11.77 20.48 -37.77
N ALA A 317 12.47 19.66 -37.00
CA ALA A 317 13.73 20.01 -36.36
C ALA A 317 14.97 19.81 -37.28
N GLY A 318 14.77 19.43 -38.55
CA GLY A 318 15.83 19.28 -39.54
C GLY A 318 16.48 17.88 -39.61
N TYR A 319 15.90 16.88 -38.93
CA TYR A 319 16.41 15.51 -38.86
C TYR A 319 15.55 14.55 -39.66
N LYS A 320 16.16 13.55 -40.30
CA LYS A 320 15.42 12.51 -41.03
C LYS A 320 15.52 11.17 -40.31
N LEU A 321 14.38 10.63 -39.90
CA LEU A 321 14.29 9.34 -39.23
C LEU A 321 13.60 8.31 -40.13
N LYS A 322 14.17 7.10 -40.21
CA LYS A 322 13.58 5.94 -40.88
C LYS A 322 13.78 4.68 -40.02
N ILE A 323 12.81 3.78 -40.04
CA ILE A 323 12.98 2.46 -39.44
C ILE A 323 13.83 1.62 -40.40
N VAL A 324 14.90 1.00 -39.89
CA VAL A 324 15.73 0.05 -40.65
C VAL A 324 15.51 -1.39 -40.21
N SER A 325 15.06 -1.61 -38.98
CA SER A 325 14.63 -2.92 -38.51
C SER A 325 13.48 -2.78 -37.50
N GLY A 326 12.34 -3.41 -37.80
CA GLY A 326 11.16 -3.42 -36.94
C GLY A 326 10.96 -4.79 -36.28
N PHE A 327 9.78 -5.38 -36.46
CA PHE A 327 9.51 -6.73 -35.99
C PHE A 327 10.46 -7.77 -36.61
N ARG A 328 10.96 -8.68 -35.77
CA ARG A 328 11.73 -9.86 -36.19
C ARG A 328 11.11 -11.11 -35.57
N SER A 329 10.70 -12.07 -36.39
CA SER A 329 10.19 -13.34 -35.89
C SER A 329 11.27 -14.14 -35.17
N TYR A 330 10.84 -15.09 -34.32
CA TYR A 330 11.76 -16.01 -33.65
C TYR A 330 12.67 -16.75 -34.64
N SER A 331 12.10 -17.25 -35.75
CA SER A 331 12.85 -17.99 -36.77
C SER A 331 13.87 -17.11 -37.48
N TYR A 332 13.52 -15.86 -37.80
CA TYR A 332 14.45 -14.90 -38.38
C TYR A 332 15.60 -14.59 -37.41
N GLN A 333 15.29 -14.35 -36.13
CA GLN A 333 16.30 -14.10 -35.10
C GLN A 333 17.24 -15.30 -34.93
N SER A 334 16.74 -16.54 -35.08
CA SER A 334 17.55 -17.77 -35.04
C SER A 334 18.58 -17.81 -36.16
N THR A 335 18.15 -17.59 -37.40
CA THR A 335 19.07 -17.53 -38.54
C THR A 335 20.10 -16.41 -38.37
N LEU A 336 19.64 -15.22 -37.97
CA LEU A 336 20.52 -14.06 -37.78
C LEU A 336 21.59 -14.31 -36.71
N TYR A 337 21.18 -14.80 -35.54
CA TYR A 337 22.09 -15.09 -34.44
C TYR A 337 23.10 -16.18 -34.82
N ASN A 338 22.66 -17.27 -35.46
CA ASN A 338 23.56 -18.36 -35.86
C ASN A 338 24.59 -17.91 -36.91
N ASN A 339 24.23 -17.00 -37.83
CA ASN A 339 25.17 -16.41 -38.76
C ASN A 339 26.26 -15.59 -38.04
N TYR A 340 25.88 -14.83 -37.00
CA TYR A 340 26.82 -14.09 -36.17
C TYR A 340 27.72 -14.99 -35.34
N VAL A 341 27.17 -16.06 -34.76
CA VAL A 341 27.97 -17.08 -34.06
C VAL A 341 28.99 -17.72 -35.00
N ALA A 342 28.60 -18.05 -36.23
CA ALA A 342 29.50 -18.64 -37.21
C ALA A 342 30.61 -17.68 -37.66
N ARG A 343 30.33 -16.38 -37.72
CA ARG A 343 31.28 -15.35 -38.15
C ARG A 343 32.24 -14.91 -37.04
N ASP A 344 31.71 -14.62 -35.86
CA ASP A 344 32.43 -13.90 -34.79
C ASP A 344 32.55 -14.70 -33.49
N GLY A 345 31.93 -15.87 -33.41
CA GLY A 345 31.87 -16.70 -32.21
C GLY A 345 30.77 -16.30 -31.24
N LYS A 346 30.35 -17.27 -30.43
CA LYS A 346 29.20 -17.16 -29.53
C LYS A 346 29.32 -16.04 -28.50
N ALA A 347 30.50 -15.90 -27.87
CA ALA A 347 30.73 -14.91 -26.83
C ALA A 347 30.57 -13.48 -27.36
N ALA A 348 31.09 -13.20 -28.57
CA ALA A 348 30.90 -11.90 -29.21
C ALA A 348 29.45 -11.68 -29.63
N ALA A 349 28.83 -12.67 -30.29
CA ALA A 349 27.43 -12.59 -30.74
C ALA A 349 26.45 -12.33 -29.58
N ASP A 350 26.69 -12.93 -28.40
CA ASP A 350 25.88 -12.70 -27.20
C ASP A 350 25.94 -11.24 -26.68
N THR A 351 26.85 -10.37 -27.16
CA THR A 351 26.97 -8.96 -26.72
C THR A 351 26.23 -7.95 -27.59
N TYR A 352 26.09 -8.23 -28.89
CA TYR A 352 25.50 -7.31 -29.88
C TYR A 352 24.28 -7.91 -30.59
N SER A 353 23.97 -9.17 -30.33
CA SER A 353 22.78 -9.85 -30.83
C SER A 353 22.10 -10.60 -29.69
N ALA A 354 20.82 -10.88 -29.88
CA ALA A 354 20.04 -11.69 -28.96
C ALA A 354 19.92 -13.12 -29.48
N ARG A 355 20.01 -14.10 -28.57
CA ARG A 355 19.51 -15.46 -28.82
C ARG A 355 18.00 -15.40 -29.16
N PRO A 356 17.46 -16.34 -29.96
CA PRO A 356 16.04 -16.38 -30.28
C PRO A 356 15.17 -16.36 -29.03
N GLY A 357 14.07 -15.60 -29.06
CA GLY A 357 13.22 -15.35 -27.89
C GLY A 357 13.68 -14.19 -27.02
N HIS A 358 14.95 -13.78 -27.06
CA HIS A 358 15.49 -12.73 -26.18
C HIS A 358 15.61 -11.35 -26.84
N SER A 359 15.16 -11.23 -28.09
CA SER A 359 15.24 -10.00 -28.90
C SER A 359 14.00 -9.14 -28.69
N GLU A 360 14.16 -7.86 -28.33
CA GLU A 360 13.02 -6.95 -28.22
C GLU A 360 12.31 -6.73 -29.56
N HIS A 361 12.97 -6.95 -30.69
CA HIS A 361 12.30 -6.90 -32.00
C HIS A 361 11.17 -7.94 -32.13
N GLN A 362 11.24 -9.07 -31.43
CA GLN A 362 10.15 -10.07 -31.46
C GLN A 362 8.88 -9.56 -30.77
N THR A 363 9.00 -8.56 -29.89
CA THR A 363 7.85 -7.92 -29.23
C THR A 363 7.00 -7.08 -30.19
N GLY A 364 7.56 -6.66 -31.33
CA GLY A 364 6.96 -5.61 -32.18
C GLY A 364 7.00 -4.20 -31.56
N LEU A 365 7.64 -4.02 -30.40
CA LEU A 365 7.80 -2.75 -29.67
C LEU A 365 9.23 -2.19 -29.72
N GLY A 366 10.21 -3.02 -30.10
CA GLY A 366 11.60 -2.61 -30.34
C GLY A 366 11.85 -2.33 -31.83
N MET A 367 12.60 -1.28 -32.13
CA MET A 367 12.99 -0.94 -33.51
C MET A 367 14.33 -0.23 -33.59
N ASP A 368 15.03 -0.45 -34.71
CA ASP A 368 16.28 0.22 -35.05
C ASP A 368 16.01 1.37 -36.03
N ILE A 369 16.56 2.55 -35.72
CA ILE A 369 16.36 3.79 -36.49
C ILE A 369 17.64 4.18 -37.23
N ASN A 370 17.48 4.55 -38.51
CA ASN A 370 18.48 5.05 -39.46
C ASN A 370 19.61 4.10 -39.82
N ASN A 371 20.38 3.61 -38.85
CA ASN A 371 21.53 2.74 -39.08
C ASN A 371 21.84 1.90 -37.82
N ALA A 372 21.63 0.59 -37.93
CA ALA A 372 21.90 -0.40 -36.88
C ALA A 372 23.39 -0.76 -36.81
N SER A 373 24.24 0.23 -36.53
CA SER A 373 25.70 0.09 -36.47
C SER A 373 26.31 1.20 -35.62
N THR A 374 27.44 0.92 -34.97
CA THR A 374 28.19 1.87 -34.14
C THR A 374 28.56 3.17 -34.86
N SER A 375 28.63 3.16 -36.20
CA SER A 375 28.81 4.38 -37.01
C SER A 375 27.70 5.42 -36.82
N PHE A 376 26.52 5.04 -36.30
CA PHE A 376 25.43 5.95 -35.99
C PHE A 376 25.64 6.70 -34.66
N ASN A 377 26.48 6.16 -33.77
CA ASN A 377 26.74 6.75 -32.46
C ASN A 377 27.32 8.17 -32.63
N GLY A 378 26.78 9.12 -31.88
CA GLY A 378 27.25 10.51 -31.87
C GLY A 378 26.80 11.37 -33.06
N THR A 379 26.09 10.81 -34.04
CA THR A 379 25.45 11.58 -35.13
C THR A 379 24.40 12.55 -34.58
N ALA A 380 24.02 13.53 -35.40
CA ALA A 380 23.06 14.55 -35.00
C ALA A 380 21.67 13.94 -34.71
N GLU A 381 21.24 13.00 -35.56
CA GLU A 381 20.01 12.23 -35.38
C GLU A 381 20.05 11.34 -34.13
N ALA A 382 21.15 10.63 -33.87
CA ALA A 382 21.28 9.81 -32.65
C ALA A 382 21.15 10.65 -31.37
N LYS A 383 21.80 11.82 -31.34
CA LYS A 383 21.68 12.77 -30.22
C LYS A 383 20.25 13.30 -30.09
N TRP A 384 19.60 13.59 -31.20
CA TRP A 384 18.21 14.06 -31.20
C TRP A 384 17.26 12.97 -30.66
N ILE A 385 17.41 11.72 -31.11
CA ILE A 385 16.61 10.59 -30.61
C ILE A 385 16.82 10.44 -29.10
N ALA A 386 18.08 10.40 -28.62
CA ALA A 386 18.37 10.25 -27.20
C ALA A 386 17.73 11.34 -26.33
N ALA A 387 17.65 12.57 -26.83
CA ALA A 387 17.05 13.69 -26.10
C ALA A 387 15.51 13.77 -26.19
N ASN A 388 14.89 13.12 -27.19
CA ASN A 388 13.47 13.37 -27.52
C ASN A 388 12.58 12.13 -27.60
N CYS A 389 13.12 10.93 -27.78
CA CYS A 389 12.31 9.73 -28.05
C CYS A 389 11.28 9.42 -26.94
N TRP A 390 11.60 9.75 -25.68
CA TRP A 390 10.71 9.59 -24.52
C TRP A 390 9.40 10.37 -24.65
N LYS A 391 9.40 11.53 -25.32
CA LYS A 391 8.20 12.35 -25.56
C LYS A 391 7.14 11.59 -26.37
N TYR A 392 7.59 10.62 -27.15
CA TYR A 392 6.76 9.79 -28.00
C TYR A 392 6.51 8.40 -27.41
N GLY A 393 7.03 8.12 -26.21
CA GLY A 393 6.85 6.82 -25.55
C GLY A 393 7.96 5.82 -25.79
N PHE A 394 9.12 6.25 -26.28
CA PHE A 394 10.29 5.41 -26.50
C PHE A 394 11.41 5.67 -25.51
N ILE A 395 12.20 4.66 -25.19
CA ILE A 395 13.49 4.82 -24.51
C ILE A 395 14.64 4.40 -25.43
N ILE A 396 15.83 4.96 -25.22
CA ILE A 396 17.07 4.32 -25.69
C ILE A 396 17.27 3.07 -24.82
N ARG A 397 17.05 1.90 -25.41
CA ARG A 397 16.93 0.66 -24.63
C ARG A 397 18.26 0.19 -24.04
N TYR A 398 19.33 0.41 -24.80
CA TYR A 398 20.69 -0.03 -24.48
C TYR A 398 21.60 1.19 -24.44
N PRO A 399 21.60 1.96 -23.34
CA PRO A 399 22.41 3.16 -23.20
C PRO A 399 23.90 2.83 -22.92
N GLN A 400 24.77 3.80 -23.21
CA GLN A 400 26.21 3.65 -23.02
C GLN A 400 26.58 3.49 -21.54
N GLY A 401 27.49 2.56 -21.24
CA GLY A 401 27.99 2.34 -19.87
C GLY A 401 27.07 1.49 -18.99
N LYS A 402 26.03 0.88 -19.56
CA LYS A 402 25.06 0.02 -18.87
C LYS A 402 25.06 -1.41 -19.39
N GLU A 403 26.10 -1.80 -20.11
CA GLU A 403 26.24 -3.11 -20.78
C GLU A 403 26.28 -4.26 -19.76
N ASN A 404 26.82 -4.02 -18.57
CA ASN A 404 26.84 -4.98 -17.46
C ASN A 404 25.45 -5.24 -16.84
N ILE A 405 24.48 -4.36 -17.11
CA ILE A 405 23.12 -4.43 -16.59
C ILE A 405 22.17 -4.98 -17.65
N THR A 406 22.14 -4.36 -18.83
CA THR A 406 21.26 -4.78 -19.93
C THR A 406 21.76 -6.07 -20.58
N GLY A 407 23.07 -6.32 -20.53
CA GLY A 407 23.76 -7.38 -21.23
C GLY A 407 24.06 -7.06 -22.70
N TYR A 408 23.62 -5.93 -23.23
CA TYR A 408 23.81 -5.55 -24.64
C TYR A 408 24.74 -4.35 -24.74
N MET A 409 25.51 -4.28 -25.82
CA MET A 409 26.34 -3.11 -26.12
C MET A 409 25.50 -1.83 -26.29
N TYR A 410 26.17 -0.67 -26.24
CA TYR A 410 25.50 0.59 -26.56
C TYR A 410 24.94 0.59 -28.00
N GLU A 411 23.64 0.84 -28.12
CA GLU A 411 22.93 0.91 -29.40
C GLU A 411 22.16 2.24 -29.49
N SER A 412 22.77 3.26 -30.08
CA SER A 412 22.13 4.59 -30.21
C SER A 412 20.95 4.61 -31.19
N TRP A 413 20.74 3.53 -31.94
CA TRP A 413 19.67 3.36 -32.92
C TRP A 413 18.47 2.60 -32.36
N HIS A 414 18.65 1.80 -31.29
CA HIS A 414 17.64 0.87 -30.81
C HIS A 414 16.73 1.54 -29.78
N VAL A 415 15.45 1.68 -30.14
CA VAL A 415 14.43 2.26 -29.27
C VAL A 415 13.36 1.24 -28.91
N ARG A 416 12.88 1.33 -27.67
CA ARG A 416 11.81 0.47 -27.13
C ARG A 416 10.60 1.30 -26.74
N TYR A 417 9.43 0.95 -27.28
CA TYR A 417 8.17 1.58 -26.93
C TYR A 417 7.64 1.05 -25.58
N LEU A 418 7.28 1.99 -24.70
CA LEU A 418 6.69 1.77 -23.38
C LEU A 418 5.39 2.57 -23.17
N GLY A 419 5.03 3.45 -24.11
CA GLY A 419 4.03 4.49 -23.90
C GLY A 419 4.61 5.74 -23.24
N LYS A 420 3.94 6.88 -23.41
CA LYS A 420 4.49 8.21 -23.07
C LYS A 420 4.82 8.37 -21.59
N GLN A 421 3.93 7.95 -20.71
CA GLN A 421 4.12 8.14 -19.27
C GLN A 421 5.31 7.33 -18.76
N LEU A 422 5.31 6.02 -19.00
CA LEU A 422 6.37 5.14 -18.53
C LEU A 422 7.73 5.48 -19.17
N ALA A 423 7.77 5.80 -20.47
CA ALA A 423 9.02 6.22 -21.10
C ALA A 423 9.58 7.52 -20.50
N LYS A 424 8.71 8.45 -20.10
CA LYS A 424 9.12 9.67 -19.38
C LYS A 424 9.70 9.32 -18.00
N GLU A 425 9.02 8.48 -17.23
CA GLU A 425 9.48 8.08 -15.89
C GLU A 425 10.85 7.37 -15.96
N VAL A 426 11.02 6.44 -16.91
CA VAL A 426 12.31 5.79 -17.15
C VAL A 426 13.38 6.81 -17.58
N TYR A 427 13.05 7.73 -18.50
CA TYR A 427 13.98 8.78 -18.95
C TYR A 427 14.43 9.71 -17.81
N ASP A 428 13.48 10.23 -17.02
CA ASP A 428 13.75 11.14 -15.91
C ASP A 428 14.59 10.47 -14.82
N SER A 429 14.39 9.17 -14.59
CA SER A 429 15.16 8.39 -13.60
C SER A 429 16.62 8.18 -14.01
N GLY A 430 16.94 8.26 -15.30
CA GLY A 430 18.26 7.89 -15.84
C GLY A 430 18.59 6.39 -15.75
N LEU A 431 17.62 5.55 -15.38
CA LEU A 431 17.78 4.11 -15.21
C LEU A 431 17.56 3.35 -16.53
N THR A 432 18.16 2.17 -16.64
CA THR A 432 17.73 1.18 -17.62
C THR A 432 16.38 0.58 -17.25
N LEU A 433 15.70 -0.07 -18.20
CA LEU A 433 14.44 -0.76 -17.91
C LEU A 433 14.62 -1.88 -16.87
N GLU A 434 15.76 -2.57 -16.90
CA GLU A 434 16.15 -3.55 -15.87
C GLU A 434 16.22 -2.95 -14.46
N GLU A 435 16.97 -1.84 -14.30
CA GLU A 435 17.09 -1.13 -13.02
C GLU A 435 15.73 -0.61 -12.55
N PHE A 436 14.98 0.04 -13.45
CA PHE A 436 13.67 0.64 -13.15
C PHE A 436 12.63 -0.38 -12.70
N LEU A 437 12.73 -1.64 -13.14
CA LEU A 437 11.80 -2.71 -12.75
C LEU A 437 12.40 -3.68 -11.72
N CYS A 438 13.65 -3.47 -11.31
CA CYS A 438 14.40 -4.38 -10.43
C CYS A 438 14.41 -5.84 -10.94
N ILE A 439 14.79 -6.02 -12.21
CA ILE A 439 14.88 -7.32 -12.88
C ILE A 439 16.25 -7.57 -13.52
N ASP A 440 16.62 -8.85 -13.67
CA ASP A 440 17.90 -9.24 -14.26
C ASP A 440 17.84 -9.32 -15.80
N SER A 441 19.00 -9.16 -16.45
CA SER A 441 19.24 -9.55 -17.85
C SER A 441 20.50 -10.40 -17.97
N LYS A 442 20.38 -11.70 -17.70
CA LYS A 442 21.48 -12.67 -17.81
C LYS A 442 20.97 -13.98 -18.42
N TYR A 443 21.75 -14.56 -19.32
CA TYR A 443 21.47 -15.91 -19.79
C TYR A 443 21.69 -16.90 -18.65
N LYS A 444 20.83 -17.92 -18.57
CA LYS A 444 21.05 -19.05 -17.67
C LYS A 444 22.40 -19.70 -18.01
N SER A 445 23.23 -19.88 -16.98
CA SER A 445 24.54 -20.53 -17.03
C SER A 445 24.41 -22.01 -17.35
#